data_AF-A0A837ZW58-F1
#
_entry.id   AF-A0A837ZW58-F1
#
_cell.length_a   1.000
_cell.length_b   1.000
_cell.length_c   1.000
_cell.angle_alpha   90.00
_cell.angle_beta   90.00
_cell.angle_gamma   90.00
#
_symmetry.space_group_name_H-M   'P 1'
#
loop_
_entity.id
_entity.type
_entity.pdbx_description
1 polymer ?
#
loop_
_entity_poly.entity_id
_entity_poly.type
_entity_poly.pdbx_seq_one_letter_code
_entity_poly.pdbx_strand_id
1 'polypeptide(L)'
;MRIVFAGTPAPALPSLRRLLASRHEVVAVLTRPDARAGRGRASAASPVAELAREHGLPVLAPSRPNDPEFIGELAELDPECCAVVAYGALLKPELLAVPRHGWVNLHFSLLPAWRGAAPVQAAIAAGDEITGATTFLIEPALDSGPVYGVVTERIRAADTAGALLGRLAESGAGLLESTMDGIGDGALVAVRQVADGVSSASKITVEQARIRWELPSHAIDRHVRAMTPEPGAWTTIGETRVKVGPIRMDIDEHSEHLDPGAVVVRKRDVLVGTGTTAVALNEVQPQGKKLMNAVDWARGARLDAEVRAL
;
A
#
# COMPACT_ATOMS: atom_id res chain seq x y z
N MET A 1 28.03 4.08 -5.02
CA MET A 1 27.44 5.43 -4.95
C MET A 1 27.06 5.76 -3.52
N ARG A 2 27.12 7.03 -3.14
CA ARG A 2 26.56 7.60 -1.92
C ARG A 2 25.06 7.79 -2.07
N ILE A 3 24.28 7.11 -1.23
CA ILE A 3 22.82 7.05 -1.33
C ILE A 3 22.18 7.57 -0.05
N VAL A 4 21.19 8.44 -0.20
CA VAL A 4 20.19 8.70 0.86
C VAL A 4 18.97 7.85 0.59
N PHE A 5 18.55 7.04 1.57
CA PHE A 5 17.34 6.23 1.45
C PHE A 5 16.16 6.95 2.08
N ALA A 6 15.12 7.24 1.29
CA ALA A 6 13.91 7.90 1.75
C ALA A 6 12.73 6.92 1.82
N GLY A 7 12.27 6.61 3.02
CA GLY A 7 11.14 5.70 3.22
C GLY A 7 10.57 5.75 4.64
N THR A 8 9.32 5.33 4.80
CA THR A 8 8.64 5.36 6.10
C THR A 8 8.08 3.99 6.52
N PRO A 9 7.22 3.32 5.74
CA PRO A 9 6.51 2.14 6.23
C PRO A 9 7.31 0.85 6.04
N ALA A 10 6.87 -0.24 6.68
CA ALA A 10 7.49 -1.55 6.59
C ALA A 10 7.79 -2.08 5.17
N PRO A 11 6.96 -1.82 4.13
CA PRO A 11 7.28 -2.19 2.75
C PRO A 11 8.55 -1.57 2.16
N ALA A 12 9.11 -0.53 2.79
CA ALA A 12 10.39 0.05 2.39
C ALA A 12 11.61 -0.71 2.97
N LEU A 13 11.40 -1.55 3.99
CA LEU A 13 12.49 -2.25 4.68
C LEU A 13 13.29 -3.21 3.78
N PRO A 14 12.66 -4.02 2.90
CA PRO A 14 13.44 -4.88 2.01
C PRO A 14 14.41 -4.09 1.14
N SER A 15 13.99 -2.92 0.65
CA SER A 15 14.83 -2.03 -0.16
C SER A 15 16.01 -1.47 0.63
N LEU A 16 15.78 -0.96 1.86
CA LEU A 16 16.86 -0.48 2.71
C LEU A 16 17.87 -1.58 3.03
N ARG A 17 17.40 -2.78 3.42
CA ARG A 17 18.29 -3.92 3.73
C ARG A 17 19.18 -4.31 2.56
N ARG A 18 18.62 -4.36 1.34
CA ARG A 18 19.40 -4.68 0.14
C ARG A 18 20.46 -3.62 -0.13
N LEU A 19 20.10 -2.34 -0.06
CA LEU A 19 21.07 -1.26 -0.27
C LEU A 19 22.19 -1.28 0.78
N LEU A 20 21.89 -1.60 2.04
CA LEU A 20 22.90 -1.76 3.09
C LEU A 20 23.84 -2.94 2.88
N ALA A 21 23.37 -3.98 2.19
CA ALA A 21 24.17 -5.16 1.85
C ALA A 21 24.87 -5.06 0.48
N SER A 22 24.64 -3.97 -0.26
CA SER A 22 25.16 -3.75 -1.61
C SER A 22 26.54 -3.07 -1.61
N ARG A 23 27.06 -2.77 -2.80
CA ARG A 23 28.28 -1.94 -2.97
C ARG A 23 28.05 -0.44 -2.76
N HIS A 24 26.81 -0.01 -2.53
CA HIS A 24 26.47 1.38 -2.29
C HIS A 24 26.73 1.78 -0.83
N GLU A 25 27.04 3.05 -0.61
CA GLU A 25 27.19 3.62 0.72
C GLU A 25 25.88 4.34 1.08
N VAL A 26 25.08 3.78 2.00
CA VAL A 26 23.90 4.47 2.51
C VAL A 26 24.36 5.48 3.57
N VAL A 27 24.33 6.77 3.25
CA VAL A 27 24.91 7.84 4.09
C VAL A 27 23.93 8.39 5.12
N ALA A 28 22.62 8.31 4.83
CA ALA A 28 21.55 8.67 5.75
C ALA A 28 20.22 8.04 5.33
N VAL A 29 19.28 8.02 6.27
CA VAL A 29 17.90 7.59 6.05
C VAL A 29 16.96 8.76 6.31
N LEU A 30 16.12 9.08 5.32
CA LEU A 30 15.09 10.10 5.39
C LEU A 30 13.71 9.47 5.62
N THR A 31 13.05 9.80 6.72
CA THR A 31 11.72 9.29 7.08
C THR A 31 10.75 10.43 7.39
N ARG A 32 9.44 10.14 7.41
CA ARG A 32 8.47 11.05 8.04
C ARG A 32 8.77 11.18 9.54
N PRO A 33 8.50 12.34 10.15
CA PRO A 33 8.55 12.50 11.60
C PRO A 33 7.68 11.47 12.30
N ASP A 34 8.08 11.10 13.52
CA ASP A 34 7.33 10.17 14.34
C ASP A 34 5.87 10.61 14.44
N ALA A 35 4.97 9.67 14.17
CA ALA A 35 3.55 9.86 14.28
C ALA A 35 3.01 9.04 15.45
N ARG A 36 1.85 9.44 15.97
CA ARG A 36 1.15 8.62 16.97
C ARG A 36 0.77 7.29 16.33
N ALA A 37 1.29 6.19 16.88
CA ALA A 37 0.98 4.84 16.41
C ALA A 37 0.08 4.10 17.40
N GLY A 38 -0.86 3.31 16.89
CA GLY A 38 -1.72 2.42 17.67
C GLY A 38 -2.71 3.10 18.62
N ARG A 39 -3.38 2.30 19.46
CA ARG A 39 -4.39 2.77 20.43
C ARG A 39 -3.79 3.48 21.67
N GLY A 40 -2.47 3.57 21.77
CA GLY A 40 -1.73 3.99 22.98
C GLY A 40 -1.11 5.38 22.97
N ARG A 41 -1.24 6.17 21.89
CA ARG A 41 -0.76 7.58 21.79
C ARG A 41 0.74 7.83 22.04
N ALA A 42 1.58 6.81 22.19
CA ALA A 42 3.02 6.98 22.18
C ALA A 42 3.49 7.35 20.75
N SER A 43 4.41 8.32 20.68
CA SER A 43 5.16 8.59 19.46
C SER A 43 5.98 7.35 19.16
N ALA A 44 5.80 6.75 17.99
CA ALA A 44 6.60 5.60 17.56
C ALA A 44 7.44 6.01 16.37
N ALA A 45 8.70 5.60 16.39
CA ALA A 45 9.57 5.70 15.23
C ALA A 45 8.97 4.92 14.06
N SER A 46 9.25 5.36 12.84
CA SER A 46 8.90 4.57 11.67
C SER A 46 9.75 3.29 11.63
N PRO A 47 9.23 2.18 11.06
CA PRO A 47 10.02 0.96 10.91
C PRO A 47 11.38 1.19 10.21
N VAL A 48 11.40 2.10 9.23
CA VAL A 48 12.62 2.45 8.50
C VAL A 48 13.62 3.19 9.40
N ALA A 49 13.15 4.09 10.27
CA ALA A 49 13.98 4.79 11.24
C ALA A 49 14.55 3.86 12.31
N GLU A 50 13.79 2.86 12.74
CA GLU A 50 14.28 1.83 13.67
C GLU A 50 15.44 1.04 13.04
N LEU A 51 15.24 0.51 11.82
CA LEU A 51 16.28 -0.23 11.11
C LEU A 51 17.54 0.61 10.85
N ALA A 52 17.37 1.89 10.52
CA ALA A 52 18.48 2.81 10.30
C ALA A 52 19.35 3.00 11.56
N ARG A 53 18.71 3.18 12.73
CA ARG A 53 19.40 3.32 14.01
C ARG A 53 20.13 2.04 14.41
N GLU A 54 19.54 0.87 14.15
CA GLU A 54 20.20 -0.42 14.38
C GLU A 54 21.52 -0.56 13.60
N HIS A 55 21.61 0.08 12.43
CA HIS A 55 22.81 0.10 11.59
C HIS A 55 23.71 1.34 11.82
N GLY A 56 23.40 2.17 12.82
CA GLY A 56 24.19 3.36 13.14
C GLY A 56 24.09 4.49 12.10
N LEU A 57 23.05 4.50 11.26
CA LEU A 57 22.86 5.51 10.23
C LEU A 57 22.22 6.78 10.79
N PRO A 58 22.62 7.97 10.30
CA PRO A 58 21.88 9.20 10.54
C PRO A 58 20.43 9.07 10.07
N VAL A 59 19.48 9.45 10.95
CA VAL A 59 18.05 9.47 10.63
C VAL A 59 17.58 10.92 10.54
N LEU A 60 17.20 11.31 9.33
CA LEU A 60 16.66 12.62 8.99
C LEU A 60 15.13 12.53 9.01
N ALA A 61 14.48 13.41 9.77
CA ALA A 61 13.03 13.43 9.91
C ALA A 61 12.46 14.86 9.90
N PRO A 62 12.73 15.66 8.83
CA PRO A 62 12.25 17.03 8.76
C PRO A 62 10.72 17.07 8.72
N SER A 63 10.13 17.98 9.50
CA SER A 63 8.69 18.26 9.40
C SER A 63 8.32 18.83 8.01
N ARG A 64 9.26 19.56 7.40
CA ARG A 64 9.16 20.18 6.09
C ARG A 64 10.43 19.89 5.27
N PRO A 65 10.44 18.82 4.45
CA PRO A 65 11.62 18.45 3.68
C PRO A 65 12.00 19.44 2.58
N ASN A 66 11.17 20.44 2.30
CA ASN A 66 11.44 21.46 1.28
C ASN A 66 11.93 22.78 1.88
N ASP A 67 12.17 22.85 3.18
CA ASP A 67 12.69 24.06 3.81
C ASP A 67 14.19 24.21 3.47
N PRO A 68 14.68 25.43 3.14
CA PRO A 68 16.07 25.63 2.69
C PRO A 68 17.14 25.11 3.65
N GLU A 69 16.87 25.16 4.95
CA GLU A 69 17.75 24.62 5.99
C GLU A 69 17.99 23.11 5.79
N PHE A 70 16.93 22.33 5.63
CA PHE A 70 17.05 20.89 5.40
C PHE A 70 17.67 20.56 4.03
N ILE A 71 17.39 21.36 3.01
CA ILE A 71 18.02 21.22 1.69
C ILE A 71 19.55 21.39 1.81
N GLY A 72 20.00 22.36 2.62
CA GLY A 72 21.41 22.56 2.94
C GLY A 72 22.03 21.36 3.66
N GLU A 73 21.37 20.87 4.72
CA GLU A 73 21.81 19.68 5.47
C GLU A 73 21.94 18.45 4.54
N LEU A 74 20.96 18.22 3.66
CA LEU A 74 21.00 17.12 2.71
C LEU A 74 22.14 17.28 1.69
N ALA A 75 22.42 18.51 1.25
CA ALA A 75 23.50 18.80 0.31
C ALA A 75 24.89 18.56 0.94
N GLU A 76 25.07 18.84 2.24
CA GLU A 76 26.32 18.56 2.97
C GLU A 76 26.65 17.07 3.04
N LEU A 77 25.64 16.20 2.96
CA LEU A 77 25.85 14.74 2.89
C LEU A 77 26.43 14.28 1.54
N ASP A 78 26.44 15.16 0.52
CA ASP A 78 26.90 14.89 -0.84
C ASP A 78 26.32 13.57 -1.42
N PRO A 79 24.97 13.41 -1.46
CA PRO A 79 24.37 12.22 -2.03
C PRO A 79 24.50 12.22 -3.55
N GLU A 80 24.96 11.11 -4.12
CA GLU A 80 24.96 10.93 -5.57
C GLU A 80 23.55 10.59 -6.09
N CYS A 81 22.75 9.88 -5.29
CA CYS A 81 21.37 9.52 -5.62
C CYS A 81 20.50 9.40 -4.36
N CYS A 82 19.20 9.70 -4.47
CA CYS A 82 18.24 9.42 -3.41
C CYS A 82 17.30 8.28 -3.83
N ALA A 83 17.30 7.17 -3.09
CA ALA A 83 16.41 6.03 -3.34
C ALA A 83 15.13 6.18 -2.51
N VAL A 84 13.96 6.17 -3.14
CA VAL A 84 12.67 6.49 -2.48
C VAL A 84 11.74 5.29 -2.50
N VAL A 85 11.20 4.91 -1.34
CA VAL A 85 10.15 3.89 -1.22
C VAL A 85 9.12 4.34 -0.20
N ALA A 86 7.91 4.70 -0.65
CA ALA A 86 6.80 5.10 0.22
C ALA A 86 7.15 6.18 1.27
N TYR A 87 7.86 7.25 0.86
CA TYR A 87 8.24 8.36 1.77
C TYR A 87 7.04 9.26 2.14
N GLY A 88 6.13 9.52 1.20
CA GLY A 88 4.87 10.22 1.48
C GLY A 88 4.97 11.74 1.71
N ALA A 89 6.10 12.37 1.39
CA ALA A 89 6.21 13.82 1.31
C ALA A 89 6.44 14.28 -0.15
N LEU A 90 5.90 15.45 -0.47
CA LEU A 90 6.12 16.08 -1.77
C LEU A 90 7.56 16.63 -1.84
N LEU A 91 8.26 16.35 -2.93
CA LEU A 91 9.62 16.84 -3.20
C LEU A 91 9.54 17.97 -4.23
N LYS A 92 9.98 19.17 -3.85
CA LYS A 92 9.99 20.36 -4.72
C LYS A 92 11.28 20.42 -5.56
N PRO A 93 11.31 21.21 -6.65
CA PRO A 93 12.45 21.28 -7.57
C PRO A 93 13.80 21.52 -6.88
N GLU A 94 13.86 22.37 -5.87
CA GLU A 94 15.10 22.70 -5.16
C GLU A 94 15.68 21.49 -4.42
N LEU A 95 14.81 20.68 -3.80
CA LEU A 95 15.20 19.43 -3.14
C LEU A 95 15.52 18.32 -4.16
N LEU A 96 14.78 18.26 -5.26
CA LEU A 96 15.00 17.28 -6.33
C LEU A 96 16.36 17.47 -7.01
N ALA A 97 16.87 18.70 -7.04
CA ALA A 97 18.14 19.06 -7.66
C ALA A 97 19.38 18.72 -6.81
N VAL A 98 19.22 18.33 -5.54
CA VAL A 98 20.35 18.07 -4.63
C VAL A 98 21.22 16.91 -5.11
N PRO A 99 20.72 15.67 -5.30
CA PRO A 99 21.55 14.57 -5.76
C PRO A 99 21.85 14.64 -7.26
N ARG A 100 23.10 14.37 -7.64
CA ARG A 100 23.57 14.37 -9.04
C ARG A 100 22.71 13.50 -9.97
N HIS A 101 22.32 12.32 -9.52
CA HIS A 101 21.52 11.36 -10.28
C HIS A 101 20.02 11.44 -9.94
N GLY A 102 19.60 12.48 -9.21
CA GLY A 102 18.21 12.71 -8.86
C GLY A 102 17.67 11.75 -7.81
N TRP A 103 16.34 11.74 -7.72
CA TRP A 103 15.59 10.90 -6.79
C TRP A 103 14.92 9.77 -7.58
N VAL A 104 15.24 8.52 -7.25
CA VAL A 104 14.69 7.34 -7.92
C VAL A 104 13.67 6.69 -7.01
N ASN A 105 12.41 6.60 -7.47
CA ASN A 105 11.35 5.99 -6.69
C ASN A 105 11.09 4.55 -7.14
N LEU A 106 10.88 3.66 -6.17
CA LEU A 106 10.23 2.39 -6.36
C LEU A 106 8.71 2.55 -6.15
N HIS A 107 7.97 2.44 -7.24
CA HIS A 107 6.52 2.55 -7.27
C HIS A 107 5.87 1.19 -7.50
N PHE A 108 4.82 0.86 -6.74
CA PHE A 108 4.21 -0.48 -6.77
C PHE A 108 3.09 -0.61 -7.81
N SER A 109 3.39 -0.19 -9.05
CA SER A 109 2.58 -0.49 -10.24
C SER A 109 3.48 -0.69 -11.47
N LEU A 110 2.84 -1.04 -12.60
CA LEU A 110 3.44 -0.98 -13.93
C LEU A 110 3.13 0.38 -14.56
N LEU A 111 4.00 1.37 -14.37
CA LEU A 111 3.80 2.71 -14.95
C LEU A 111 3.69 2.64 -16.48
N PRO A 112 2.79 3.40 -17.12
CA PRO A 112 2.06 4.56 -16.59
C PRO A 112 0.75 4.26 -15.84
N ALA A 113 0.37 2.99 -15.67
CA ALA A 113 -0.84 2.65 -14.92
C ALA A 113 -0.69 2.94 -13.43
N TRP A 114 -1.78 3.39 -12.79
CA TRP A 114 -1.92 3.58 -11.35
C TRP A 114 -0.89 4.53 -10.72
N ARG A 115 -0.68 5.71 -11.33
CA ARG A 115 0.08 6.80 -10.70
C ARG A 115 -0.61 7.26 -9.41
N GLY A 116 0.12 7.39 -8.31
CA GLY A 116 -0.38 7.95 -7.06
C GLY A 116 -0.14 7.10 -5.82
N ALA A 117 -0.97 7.30 -4.80
CA ALA A 117 -0.69 6.84 -3.45
C ALA A 117 -1.09 5.38 -3.14
N ALA A 118 -2.03 4.79 -3.90
CA ALA A 118 -2.59 3.48 -3.58
C ALA A 118 -2.64 2.50 -4.78
N PRO A 119 -1.52 2.30 -5.51
CA PRO A 119 -1.53 1.53 -6.76
C PRO A 119 -1.92 0.05 -6.58
N VAL A 120 -1.45 -0.59 -5.50
CA VAL A 120 -1.72 -2.01 -5.23
C VAL A 120 -3.21 -2.23 -4.98
N GLN A 121 -3.83 -1.36 -4.21
CA GLN A 121 -5.27 -1.40 -3.95
C GLN A 121 -6.07 -1.14 -5.23
N ALA A 122 -5.65 -0.17 -6.04
CA ALA A 122 -6.32 0.15 -7.29
C ALA A 122 -6.29 -1.01 -8.29
N ALA A 123 -5.13 -1.67 -8.46
CA ALA A 123 -4.99 -2.84 -9.32
C ALA A 123 -5.91 -4.00 -8.91
N ILE A 124 -5.96 -4.33 -7.61
CA ILE A 124 -6.86 -5.37 -7.10
C ILE A 124 -8.33 -5.00 -7.30
N ALA A 125 -8.70 -3.74 -7.00
CA ALA A 125 -10.08 -3.27 -7.11
C ALA A 125 -10.57 -3.26 -8.57
N ALA A 126 -9.71 -2.88 -9.51
CA ALA A 126 -9.98 -2.92 -10.95
C ALA A 126 -10.09 -4.36 -11.48
N GLY A 127 -9.45 -5.31 -10.80
CA GLY A 127 -9.41 -6.71 -11.21
C GLY A 127 -8.29 -7.02 -12.19
N ASP A 128 -7.20 -6.28 -12.13
CA ASP A 128 -6.00 -6.55 -12.92
C ASP A 128 -5.48 -7.97 -12.59
N GLU A 129 -5.05 -8.71 -13.62
CA GLU A 129 -4.45 -10.04 -13.43
C GLU A 129 -2.94 -9.96 -13.15
N ILE A 130 -2.30 -8.91 -13.65
CA ILE A 130 -0.87 -8.64 -13.54
C ILE A 130 -0.68 -7.21 -13.03
N THR A 131 0.20 -7.07 -12.04
CA THR A 131 0.73 -5.77 -11.59
C THR A 131 2.25 -5.85 -11.54
N GLY A 132 2.91 -4.95 -10.82
CA GLY A 132 4.34 -4.97 -10.68
C GLY A 132 4.88 -3.86 -9.81
N ALA A 133 6.18 -3.65 -9.94
CA ALA A 133 6.87 -2.49 -9.41
C ALA A 133 7.74 -1.86 -10.50
N THR A 134 7.87 -0.54 -10.45
CA THR A 134 8.61 0.27 -11.41
C THR A 134 9.61 1.14 -10.66
N THR A 135 10.87 1.16 -11.11
CA THR A 135 11.81 2.20 -10.68
C THR A 135 11.83 3.32 -11.71
N PHE A 136 11.64 4.56 -11.28
CA PHE A 136 11.61 5.73 -12.18
C PHE A 136 12.27 6.95 -11.53
N LEU A 137 12.73 7.88 -12.34
CA LEU A 137 13.27 9.16 -11.89
C LEU A 137 12.12 10.10 -11.53
N ILE A 138 12.11 10.64 -10.31
CA ILE A 138 11.08 11.59 -9.89
C ILE A 138 11.23 12.91 -10.64
N GLU A 139 10.11 13.37 -11.19
CA GLU A 139 9.93 14.71 -11.75
C GLU A 139 8.82 15.44 -10.97
N PRO A 140 8.66 16.77 -11.12
CA PRO A 140 7.64 17.53 -10.38
C PRO A 140 6.20 17.00 -10.57
N ALA A 141 5.89 16.42 -11.73
CA ALA A 141 4.60 15.82 -11.99
C ALA A 141 4.52 14.38 -11.41
N LEU A 142 3.46 14.12 -10.65
CA LEU A 142 3.26 12.89 -9.88
C LEU A 142 3.45 11.62 -10.72
N ASP A 143 4.41 10.80 -10.32
CA ASP A 143 4.76 9.48 -10.88
C ASP A 143 4.85 9.44 -12.41
N SER A 144 5.30 10.55 -13.01
CA SER A 144 5.30 10.74 -14.47
C SER A 144 6.68 10.67 -15.12
N GLY A 145 7.73 10.69 -14.30
CA GLY A 145 9.10 10.73 -14.79
C GLY A 145 9.55 9.42 -15.46
N PRO A 146 10.71 9.44 -16.13
CA PRO A 146 11.16 8.35 -16.98
C PRO A 146 11.52 7.10 -16.16
N VAL A 147 11.20 5.93 -16.71
CA VAL A 147 11.32 4.61 -16.08
C VAL A 147 12.68 3.99 -16.38
N TYR A 148 13.33 3.47 -15.34
CA TYR A 148 14.58 2.69 -15.45
C TYR A 148 14.33 1.20 -15.68
N GLY A 149 13.27 0.65 -15.08
CA GLY A 149 12.99 -0.78 -15.13
C GLY A 149 11.70 -1.15 -14.42
N VAL A 150 11.23 -2.36 -14.72
CA VAL A 150 9.97 -2.92 -14.20
C VAL A 150 10.16 -4.37 -13.79
N VAL A 151 9.40 -4.81 -12.79
CA VAL A 151 9.20 -6.22 -12.46
C VAL A 151 7.70 -6.50 -12.39
N THR A 152 7.26 -7.64 -12.91
CA THR A 152 5.84 -8.03 -12.94
C THR A 152 5.52 -9.06 -11.87
N GLU A 153 4.31 -9.02 -11.33
CA GLU A 153 3.77 -10.00 -10.38
C GLU A 153 2.32 -10.33 -10.74
N ARG A 154 1.96 -11.61 -10.66
CA ARG A 154 0.57 -12.06 -10.84
C ARG A 154 -0.25 -11.75 -9.59
N ILE A 155 -1.42 -11.13 -9.78
CA ILE A 155 -2.43 -10.99 -8.73
C ILE A 155 -3.20 -12.31 -8.64
N ARG A 156 -3.04 -12.99 -7.50
CA ARG A 156 -3.70 -14.28 -7.22
C ARG A 156 -5.12 -14.01 -6.74
N ALA A 157 -6.01 -14.98 -6.94
CA ALA A 157 -7.43 -14.85 -6.56
C ALA A 157 -7.63 -14.47 -5.07
N ALA A 158 -6.81 -15.00 -4.17
CA ALA A 158 -6.89 -14.74 -2.74
C ALA A 158 -5.99 -13.59 -2.24
N ASP A 159 -5.30 -12.88 -3.14
CA ASP A 159 -4.41 -11.80 -2.72
C ASP A 159 -5.19 -10.63 -2.13
N THR A 160 -4.75 -10.22 -0.94
CA THR A 160 -5.07 -8.93 -0.35
C THR A 160 -4.00 -7.91 -0.72
N ALA A 161 -4.32 -6.61 -0.61
CA ALA A 161 -3.34 -5.56 -0.88
C ALA A 161 -2.09 -5.70 -0.01
N GLY A 162 -2.22 -6.07 1.26
CA GLY A 162 -1.08 -6.31 2.14
C GLY A 162 -0.20 -7.48 1.69
N ALA A 163 -0.81 -8.61 1.31
CA ALA A 163 -0.08 -9.79 0.85
C ALA A 163 0.66 -9.53 -0.47
N LEU A 164 -0.01 -8.87 -1.42
CA LEU A 164 0.57 -8.49 -2.70
C LEU A 164 1.69 -7.46 -2.53
N LEU A 165 1.47 -6.42 -1.72
CA LEU A 165 2.49 -5.41 -1.41
C LEU A 165 3.72 -6.03 -0.75
N GLY A 166 3.55 -7.00 0.14
CA GLY A 166 4.67 -7.72 0.75
C GLY A 166 5.56 -8.41 -0.28
N ARG A 167 4.96 -9.09 -1.27
CA ARG A 167 5.73 -9.73 -2.36
C ARG A 167 6.38 -8.70 -3.29
N LEU A 168 5.65 -7.64 -3.65
CA LEU A 168 6.16 -6.55 -4.48
C LEU A 168 7.30 -5.78 -3.79
N ALA A 169 7.28 -5.66 -2.47
CA ALA A 169 8.36 -5.03 -1.71
C ALA A 169 9.67 -5.82 -1.82
N GLU A 170 9.60 -7.16 -1.79
CA GLU A 170 10.77 -8.04 -1.94
C GLU A 170 11.32 -8.02 -3.38
N SER A 171 10.46 -8.22 -4.38
CA SER A 171 10.89 -8.21 -5.79
C SER A 171 11.34 -6.81 -6.23
N GLY A 172 10.62 -5.77 -5.80
CA GLY A 172 10.92 -4.38 -6.08
C GLY A 172 12.22 -3.90 -5.42
N ALA A 173 12.59 -4.43 -4.25
CA ALA A 173 13.89 -4.15 -3.64
C ALA A 173 15.05 -4.62 -4.52
N GLY A 174 14.91 -5.78 -5.18
CA GLY A 174 15.92 -6.26 -6.14
C GLY A 174 16.00 -5.42 -7.41
N LEU A 175 14.85 -4.94 -7.89
CA LEU A 175 14.81 -3.98 -8.98
C LEU A 175 15.52 -2.67 -8.58
N LEU A 176 15.25 -2.14 -7.39
CA LEU A 176 15.85 -0.89 -6.92
C LEU A 176 17.37 -1.01 -6.79
N GLU A 177 17.89 -2.09 -6.20
CA GLU A 177 19.34 -2.35 -6.14
C GLU A 177 19.95 -2.38 -7.54
N SER A 178 19.36 -3.14 -8.47
CA SER A 178 19.84 -3.25 -9.85
C SER A 178 19.80 -1.89 -10.58
N THR A 179 18.80 -1.07 -10.29
CA THR A 179 18.68 0.29 -10.83
C THR A 179 19.76 1.20 -10.27
N MET A 180 20.03 1.15 -8.96
CA MET A 180 21.13 1.90 -8.35
C MET A 180 22.48 1.48 -8.93
N ASP A 181 22.69 0.17 -9.11
CA ASP A 181 23.89 -0.38 -9.73
C ASP A 181 24.10 0.17 -11.14
N GLY A 182 23.07 0.08 -12.00
CA GLY A 182 23.15 0.54 -13.38
C GLY A 182 23.35 2.05 -13.51
N ILE A 183 22.79 2.85 -12.59
CA ILE A 183 23.05 4.30 -12.51
C ILE A 183 24.50 4.56 -12.12
N GLY A 184 25.00 3.86 -11.09
CA GLY A 184 26.37 4.02 -10.61
C GLY A 184 27.43 3.62 -11.63
N ASP A 185 27.15 2.61 -12.46
CA ASP A 185 28.02 2.19 -13.55
C ASP A 185 27.89 3.08 -14.81
N GLY A 186 26.93 4.01 -14.84
CA GLY A 186 26.62 4.82 -16.02
C GLY A 186 26.05 4.01 -17.19
N ALA A 187 25.56 2.80 -16.94
CA ALA A 187 25.08 1.86 -17.96
C ALA A 187 23.57 1.95 -18.19
N LEU A 188 22.82 2.57 -17.27
CA LEU A 188 21.36 2.58 -17.28
C LEU A 188 20.79 3.93 -17.73
N VAL A 189 19.88 3.88 -18.70
CA VAL A 189 19.20 5.06 -19.26
C VAL A 189 17.71 4.97 -19.00
N ALA A 190 17.12 6.01 -18.43
CA ALA A 190 15.70 6.07 -18.18
C ALA A 190 14.92 6.34 -19.48
N VAL A 191 13.77 5.70 -19.64
CA VAL A 191 12.89 5.83 -20.80
C VAL A 191 11.62 6.57 -20.41
N ARG A 192 11.26 7.60 -21.18
CA ARG A 192 10.04 8.38 -20.94
C ARG A 192 8.80 7.46 -20.99
N GLN A 193 7.89 7.65 -20.03
CA GLN A 193 6.61 6.94 -20.05
C GLN A 193 5.79 7.29 -21.29
N VAL A 194 5.12 6.29 -21.86
CA VAL A 194 4.14 6.49 -22.94
C VAL A 194 2.89 7.22 -22.42
N ALA A 195 2.19 7.93 -23.30
CA ALA A 195 0.97 8.65 -22.94
C ALA A 195 -0.26 7.73 -22.84
N ASP A 196 -0.24 6.61 -23.55
CA ASP A 196 -1.30 5.60 -23.52
C ASP A 196 -1.25 4.78 -22.21
N GLY A 197 -2.40 4.39 -21.68
CA GLY A 197 -2.50 3.59 -20.45
C GLY A 197 -2.27 4.35 -19.13
N VAL A 198 -2.20 5.69 -19.15
CA VAL A 198 -2.12 6.49 -17.92
C VAL A 198 -3.42 6.35 -17.09
N SER A 199 -3.29 5.90 -15.85
CA SER A 199 -4.39 5.86 -14.87
C SER A 199 -3.91 6.33 -13.50
N SER A 200 -4.86 6.66 -12.60
CA SER A 200 -4.55 7.24 -11.29
C SER A 200 -5.06 6.39 -10.13
N ALA A 201 -4.27 6.35 -9.06
CA ALA A 201 -4.53 5.63 -7.82
C ALA A 201 -4.45 6.61 -6.64
N SER A 202 -5.49 7.41 -6.47
CA SER A 202 -5.59 8.39 -5.39
C SER A 202 -5.53 7.74 -4.01
N LYS A 203 -5.15 8.52 -2.99
CA LYS A 203 -5.18 8.07 -1.60
C LYS A 203 -6.58 7.64 -1.21
N ILE A 204 -6.68 6.44 -0.63
CA ILE A 204 -7.95 5.87 -0.17
C ILE A 204 -8.38 6.55 1.13
N THR A 205 -9.63 6.98 1.17
CA THR A 205 -10.30 7.50 2.36
C THR A 205 -11.03 6.38 3.10
N VAL A 206 -11.33 6.61 4.38
CA VAL A 206 -12.14 5.67 5.17
C VAL A 206 -13.51 5.45 4.54
N GLU A 207 -14.14 6.49 3.99
CA GLU A 207 -15.45 6.36 3.34
C GLU A 207 -15.38 5.49 2.09
N GLN A 208 -14.34 5.64 1.27
CA GLN A 208 -14.14 4.79 0.10
C GLN A 208 -13.94 3.32 0.47
N ALA A 209 -13.52 2.99 1.69
CA ALA A 209 -13.39 1.61 2.15
C ALA A 209 -14.73 0.99 2.58
N ARG A 210 -15.84 1.73 2.56
CA ARG A 210 -17.17 1.19 2.84
C ARG A 210 -17.55 0.16 1.79
N ILE A 211 -18.12 -0.96 2.22
CA ILE A 211 -18.66 -1.98 1.33
C ILE A 211 -20.01 -1.51 0.82
N ARG A 212 -20.20 -1.64 -0.49
CA ARG A 212 -21.46 -1.36 -1.18
C ARG A 212 -22.09 -2.69 -1.60
N TRP A 213 -23.05 -3.16 -0.81
CA TRP A 213 -23.66 -4.48 -0.97
C TRP A 213 -24.54 -4.60 -2.23
N GLU A 214 -24.95 -3.49 -2.83
CA GLU A 214 -25.65 -3.46 -4.12
C GLU A 214 -24.78 -3.89 -5.31
N LEU A 215 -23.46 -3.95 -5.14
CA LEU A 215 -22.54 -4.36 -6.19
C LEU A 215 -22.54 -5.89 -6.39
N PRO A 216 -22.10 -6.38 -7.56
CA PRO A 216 -21.88 -7.82 -7.77
C PRO A 216 -20.87 -8.41 -6.78
N SER A 217 -21.08 -9.67 -6.41
CA SER A 217 -20.27 -10.37 -5.39
C SER A 217 -18.77 -10.36 -5.67
N HIS A 218 -18.35 -10.53 -6.93
CA HIS A 218 -16.93 -10.45 -7.31
C HIS A 218 -16.31 -9.05 -7.17
N ALA A 219 -17.10 -7.99 -7.35
CA ALA A 219 -16.65 -6.62 -7.14
C ALA A 219 -16.48 -6.32 -5.65
N ILE A 220 -17.39 -6.84 -4.82
CA ILE A 220 -17.27 -6.75 -3.35
C ILE A 220 -16.05 -7.54 -2.86
N ASP A 221 -15.81 -8.75 -3.37
CA ASP A 221 -14.62 -9.55 -3.05
C ASP A 221 -13.32 -8.77 -3.34
N ARG A 222 -13.18 -8.25 -4.57
CA ARG A 222 -12.03 -7.41 -4.97
C ARG A 222 -11.88 -6.21 -4.05
N HIS A 223 -12.97 -5.52 -3.75
CA HIS A 223 -12.96 -4.36 -2.85
C HIS A 223 -12.46 -4.72 -1.46
N VAL A 224 -13.00 -5.78 -0.85
CA VAL A 224 -12.60 -6.23 0.48
C VAL A 224 -11.11 -6.61 0.51
N ARG A 225 -10.64 -7.35 -0.51
CA ARG A 225 -9.22 -7.70 -0.64
C ARG A 225 -8.32 -6.48 -0.86
N ALA A 226 -8.74 -5.52 -1.68
CA ALA A 226 -8.03 -4.28 -1.94
C ALA A 226 -7.89 -3.40 -0.69
N MET A 227 -8.87 -3.41 0.21
CA MET A 227 -8.81 -2.62 1.45
C MET A 227 -8.13 -3.37 2.61
N THR A 228 -7.70 -4.61 2.41
CA THR A 228 -7.11 -5.46 3.46
C THR A 228 -5.58 -5.40 3.42
N PRO A 229 -4.89 -5.15 4.56
CA PRO A 229 -5.44 -4.94 5.91
C PRO A 229 -5.83 -3.49 6.23
N GLU A 230 -5.28 -2.51 5.49
CA GLU A 230 -5.48 -1.08 5.73
C GLU A 230 -6.01 -0.38 4.46
N PRO A 231 -7.06 0.46 4.57
CA PRO A 231 -7.75 0.93 5.78
C PRO A 231 -8.67 -0.12 6.48
N GLY A 232 -8.92 -1.23 5.80
CA GLY A 232 -9.89 -2.26 6.18
C GLY A 232 -11.26 -1.95 5.62
N ALA A 233 -11.81 -2.84 4.79
CA ALA A 233 -13.18 -2.73 4.30
C ALA A 233 -14.15 -2.76 5.48
N TRP A 234 -15.25 -2.01 5.41
CA TRP A 234 -16.20 -1.94 6.52
C TRP A 234 -17.64 -1.75 6.05
N THR A 235 -18.58 -2.12 6.91
CA THR A 235 -20.03 -1.93 6.74
C THR A 235 -20.66 -1.69 8.11
N THR A 236 -21.93 -1.30 8.16
CA THR A 236 -22.74 -1.36 9.38
C THR A 236 -23.71 -2.52 9.31
N ILE A 237 -23.68 -3.42 10.29
CA ILE A 237 -24.70 -4.47 10.44
C ILE A 237 -25.62 -4.05 11.59
N GLY A 238 -26.86 -3.70 11.25
CA GLY A 238 -27.73 -2.92 12.13
C GLY A 238 -27.04 -1.60 12.51
N GLU A 239 -26.92 -1.32 13.80
CA GLU A 239 -26.23 -0.11 14.30
C GLU A 239 -24.72 -0.30 14.47
N THR A 240 -24.21 -1.53 14.30
CA THR A 240 -22.81 -1.85 14.61
C THR A 240 -21.93 -1.71 13.39
N ARG A 241 -20.98 -0.76 13.44
CA ARG A 241 -19.90 -0.71 12.45
C ARG A 241 -18.90 -1.85 12.66
N VAL A 242 -18.67 -2.62 11.61
CA VAL A 242 -17.71 -3.73 11.58
C VAL A 242 -16.74 -3.54 10.41
N LYS A 243 -15.46 -3.78 10.65
CA LYS A 243 -14.54 -4.09 9.54
C LYS A 243 -14.74 -5.54 9.12
N VAL A 244 -14.54 -5.83 7.84
CA VAL A 244 -14.77 -7.13 7.23
C VAL A 244 -13.45 -7.59 6.60
N GLY A 245 -12.99 -8.78 6.97
CA GLY A 245 -11.86 -9.45 6.32
C GLY A 245 -12.28 -10.09 4.99
N PRO A 246 -11.33 -10.67 4.22
CA PRO A 246 -11.63 -11.35 2.97
C PRO A 246 -12.83 -12.28 3.06
N ILE A 247 -13.77 -12.13 2.13
CA ILE A 247 -15.03 -12.87 2.10
C ILE A 247 -14.85 -14.22 1.41
N ARG A 248 -15.80 -15.12 1.66
CA ARG A 248 -15.89 -16.41 1.00
C ARG A 248 -16.99 -16.40 -0.07
N MET A 249 -16.59 -16.81 -1.27
CA MET A 249 -17.45 -16.89 -2.46
C MET A 249 -17.93 -18.34 -2.71
N ASP A 250 -17.32 -19.32 -2.07
CA ASP A 250 -17.68 -20.74 -2.08
C ASP A 250 -18.85 -21.01 -1.14
N ILE A 251 -20.03 -20.51 -1.48
CA ILE A 251 -21.26 -20.82 -0.77
C ILE A 251 -22.05 -21.88 -1.54
N ASP A 252 -22.75 -22.77 -0.82
CA ASP A 252 -23.57 -23.83 -1.41
C ASP A 252 -24.48 -23.26 -2.50
N GLU A 253 -24.52 -23.89 -3.69
CA GLU A 253 -25.28 -23.41 -4.87
C GLU A 253 -26.78 -23.19 -4.60
N HIS A 254 -27.31 -23.76 -3.52
CA HIS A 254 -28.69 -23.61 -3.07
C HIS A 254 -28.86 -22.44 -2.07
N SER A 255 -27.83 -21.61 -1.88
CA SER A 255 -27.94 -20.38 -1.11
C SER A 255 -28.91 -19.44 -1.80
N GLU A 256 -30.06 -19.24 -1.17
CA GLU A 256 -31.12 -18.32 -1.57
C GLU A 256 -30.56 -17.01 -2.13
N HIS A 257 -31.19 -16.49 -3.20
CA HIS A 257 -30.98 -15.10 -3.59
C HIS A 257 -31.41 -14.23 -2.40
N LEU A 258 -30.41 -13.62 -1.76
CA LEU A 258 -30.61 -12.64 -0.71
C LEU A 258 -30.55 -11.26 -1.32
N ASP A 259 -31.54 -10.42 -1.01
CA ASP A 259 -31.52 -9.02 -1.38
C ASP A 259 -30.20 -8.35 -0.92
N PRO A 260 -29.66 -7.39 -1.69
CA PRO A 260 -28.47 -6.65 -1.28
C PRO A 260 -28.54 -6.17 0.18
N GLY A 261 -27.51 -6.53 0.96
CA GLY A 261 -27.39 -6.18 2.36
C GLY A 261 -28.26 -7.00 3.32
N ALA A 262 -29.15 -7.90 2.86
CA ALA A 262 -29.84 -8.82 3.76
C ALA A 262 -28.83 -9.77 4.43
N VAL A 263 -28.93 -9.93 5.75
CA VAL A 263 -28.00 -10.77 6.52
C VAL A 263 -28.71 -12.03 7.00
N VAL A 264 -28.14 -13.19 6.72
CA VAL A 264 -28.64 -14.48 7.21
C VAL A 264 -27.57 -15.17 8.03
N VAL A 265 -27.85 -15.41 9.31
CA VAL A 265 -26.97 -16.15 10.22
C VAL A 265 -27.36 -17.62 10.21
N ARG A 266 -26.48 -18.47 9.70
CA ARG A 266 -26.59 -19.93 9.75
C ARG A 266 -25.68 -20.50 10.84
N LYS A 267 -25.79 -21.80 11.08
CA LYS A 267 -24.96 -22.49 12.09
C LYS A 267 -23.44 -22.33 11.85
N ARG A 268 -23.04 -22.26 10.58
CA ARG A 268 -21.63 -22.25 10.13
C ARG A 268 -21.23 -21.00 9.33
N ASP A 269 -22.18 -20.14 8.97
CA ASP A 269 -21.93 -19.04 8.04
C ASP A 269 -22.74 -17.81 8.43
N VAL A 270 -22.19 -16.63 8.16
CA VAL A 270 -22.93 -15.37 8.14
C VAL A 270 -22.97 -14.92 6.69
N LEU A 271 -24.13 -15.03 6.05
CA LEU A 271 -24.33 -14.67 4.65
C LEU A 271 -24.80 -13.23 4.55
N VAL A 272 -24.32 -12.52 3.54
CA VAL A 272 -24.82 -11.19 3.17
C VAL A 272 -25.20 -11.20 1.70
N GLY A 273 -26.42 -10.77 1.40
CA GLY A 273 -26.90 -10.62 0.02
C GLY A 273 -26.13 -9.54 -0.73
N THR A 274 -25.93 -9.75 -2.03
CA THR A 274 -25.27 -8.81 -2.92
C THR A 274 -26.12 -8.52 -4.15
N GLY A 275 -25.64 -7.69 -5.08
CA GLY A 275 -26.29 -7.49 -6.37
C GLY A 275 -26.40 -8.75 -7.25
N THR A 276 -25.69 -9.84 -6.93
CA THR A 276 -25.74 -11.10 -7.69
C THR A 276 -26.01 -12.32 -6.81
N THR A 277 -24.98 -12.80 -6.12
CA THR A 277 -25.03 -13.98 -5.23
C THR A 277 -24.66 -13.55 -3.83
N ALA A 278 -25.23 -14.20 -2.82
CA ALA A 278 -24.78 -13.94 -1.45
C ALA A 278 -23.27 -14.24 -1.30
N VAL A 279 -22.67 -13.70 -0.26
CA VAL A 279 -21.28 -14.00 0.13
C VAL A 279 -21.23 -14.32 1.61
N ALA A 280 -20.28 -15.16 2.02
CA ALA A 280 -20.07 -15.48 3.42
C ALA A 280 -19.00 -14.56 4.04
N LEU A 281 -19.33 -13.94 5.17
CA LEU A 281 -18.36 -13.23 5.99
C LEU A 281 -17.47 -14.27 6.69
N ASN A 282 -16.15 -14.15 6.53
CA ASN A 282 -15.20 -15.02 7.21
C ASN A 282 -14.82 -14.46 8.59
N GLU A 283 -14.27 -13.25 8.59
CA GLU A 283 -13.85 -12.54 9.80
C GLU A 283 -14.42 -11.13 9.82
N VAL A 284 -14.78 -10.68 11.03
CA VAL A 284 -15.24 -9.31 11.28
C VAL A 284 -14.51 -8.72 12.48
N GLN A 285 -14.36 -7.40 12.48
CA GLN A 285 -13.79 -6.67 13.60
C GLN A 285 -14.76 -5.55 14.00
N PRO A 286 -15.58 -5.77 15.03
CA PRO A 286 -16.36 -4.71 15.65
C PRO A 286 -15.44 -3.65 16.25
N GLN A 287 -15.96 -2.43 16.37
CA GLN A 287 -15.22 -1.32 16.97
C GLN A 287 -14.66 -1.70 18.36
N GLY A 288 -13.37 -1.41 18.57
CA GLY A 288 -12.70 -1.71 19.84
C GLY A 288 -12.28 -3.17 20.04
N LYS A 289 -12.69 -4.11 19.18
CA LYS A 289 -12.33 -5.54 19.31
C LYS A 289 -11.14 -5.94 18.40
N LYS A 290 -10.67 -7.18 18.57
CA LYS A 290 -9.78 -7.85 17.61
C LYS A 290 -10.61 -8.41 16.46
N LEU A 291 -9.97 -8.67 15.33
CA LEU A 291 -10.55 -9.46 14.24
C LEU A 291 -10.93 -10.84 14.80
N MET A 292 -12.12 -11.32 14.46
CA MET A 292 -12.67 -12.59 14.97
C MET A 292 -13.56 -13.25 13.92
N ASN A 293 -13.81 -14.55 14.09
CA ASN A 293 -14.72 -15.29 13.23
C ASN A 293 -16.13 -14.67 13.22
N ALA A 294 -16.71 -14.52 12.02
CA ALA A 294 -17.99 -13.83 11.84
C ALA A 294 -19.17 -14.55 12.54
N VAL A 295 -19.16 -15.88 12.57
CA VAL A 295 -20.21 -16.68 13.20
C VAL A 295 -20.19 -16.51 14.72
N ASP A 296 -18.99 -16.54 15.32
CA ASP A 296 -18.83 -16.33 16.76
C ASP A 296 -19.27 -14.92 17.16
N TRP A 297 -18.93 -13.91 16.35
CA TRP A 297 -19.44 -12.56 16.54
C TRP A 297 -20.98 -12.51 16.45
N ALA A 298 -21.58 -13.09 15.40
CA ALA A 298 -23.03 -13.02 15.17
C ALA A 298 -23.84 -13.69 16.30
N ARG A 299 -23.35 -14.81 16.85
CA ARG A 299 -23.96 -15.48 18.02
C ARG A 299 -23.99 -14.58 19.26
N GLY A 300 -22.92 -13.81 19.48
CA GLY A 300 -22.83 -12.85 20.59
C GLY A 300 -23.62 -11.58 20.35
N ALA A 301 -23.72 -11.13 19.09
CA ALA A 301 -24.40 -9.89 18.71
C ALA A 301 -25.94 -9.98 18.78
N ARG A 302 -26.51 -11.19 18.81
CA ARG A 302 -27.98 -11.44 18.86
C ARG A 302 -28.73 -10.59 17.82
N LEU A 303 -28.27 -10.69 16.58
CA LEU A 303 -28.83 -9.93 15.46
C LEU A 303 -30.31 -10.28 15.25
N ASP A 304 -31.12 -9.27 14.91
CA ASP A 304 -32.51 -9.45 14.51
C ASP A 304 -32.59 -10.23 13.18
N ALA A 305 -33.69 -10.95 12.96
CA ALA A 305 -33.96 -11.65 11.70
C ALA A 305 -34.07 -10.70 10.49
N GLU A 306 -34.43 -9.44 10.71
CA GLU A 306 -34.53 -8.41 9.67
C GLU A 306 -33.27 -7.52 9.56
N VAL A 307 -32.18 -7.88 10.25
CA VAL A 307 -30.97 -7.05 10.25
C VAL A 307 -30.38 -6.91 8.84
N ARG A 308 -29.89 -5.71 8.53
CA ARG A 308 -29.22 -5.42 7.26
C ARG A 308 -27.80 -4.92 7.44
N ALA A 309 -26.98 -5.21 6.44
CA ALA A 309 -25.68 -4.64 6.21
C ALA A 309 -25.81 -3.44 5.26
N LEU A 310 -25.35 -2.27 5.69
CA LEU A 310 -25.41 -1.00 4.97
C LEU A 310 -24.02 -0.41 4.73
#